data_AF-A0A0G1Y3N1-F1
#
_entry.id   AF-A0A0G1Y3N1-F1
#
_cell.length_a   1.000
_cell.length_b   1.000
_cell.length_c   1.000
_cell.angle_alpha   90.00
_cell.angle_beta   90.00
_cell.angle_gamma   90.00
#
_symmetry.space_group_name_H-M   'P 1'
#
loop_
_entity.id
_entity.type
_entity.pdbx_description
1 polymer ?
#
loop_
_entity_poly.entity_id
_entity_poly.type
_entity_poly.pdbx_seq_one_letter_code
_entity_poly.pdbx_strand_id
1 'polypeptide(L)'
;MNIAFLCRHYGKSFRGAETYVRELSSHLSRLGHNVKIYPHIFSGIDKSTQILISTNGRLDAILARFWCLFYHAKLIIPGQSGPGIDDRWNLWCFPDTFVALTDFQLYWARKANPFV
;
A
#
# COMPACT_ATOMS: atom_id res chain seq x y z
N MET A 1 6.35 15.40 4.00
CA MET A 1 5.52 14.84 2.91
C MET A 1 4.17 14.43 3.47
N ASN A 2 3.15 14.41 2.62
CA ASN A 2 1.82 13.88 2.97
C ASN A 2 1.74 12.42 2.54
N ILE A 3 1.59 11.52 3.50
CA ILE A 3 1.58 10.07 3.32
C ILE A 3 0.23 9.55 3.78
N ALA A 4 -0.43 8.75 2.95
CA ALA A 4 -1.67 8.08 3.30
C ALA A 4 -1.45 6.57 3.35
N PHE A 5 -2.06 5.90 4.33
CA PHE A 5 -2.16 4.45 4.37
C PHE A 5 -3.59 3.99 4.07
N LEU A 6 -3.73 2.92 3.30
CA LEU A 6 -4.98 2.15 3.20
C LEU A 6 -4.88 0.89 4.06
N CYS A 7 -5.76 0.81 5.07
CA CYS A 7 -5.82 -0.31 5.99
C CYS A 7 -7.24 -0.49 6.54
N ARG A 8 -7.98 -1.43 5.97
CA ARG A 8 -9.42 -1.65 6.22
C ARG A 8 -9.79 -1.84 7.70
N HIS A 9 -8.94 -2.55 8.44
CA HIS A 9 -9.22 -2.95 9.82
C HIS A 9 -8.33 -2.22 10.84
N TYR A 10 -7.70 -1.11 10.45
CA TYR A 10 -6.92 -0.29 11.38
C TYR A 10 -7.79 0.15 12.58
N GLY A 11 -7.28 -0.07 13.80
CA GLY A 11 -8.00 0.20 15.04
C GLY A 11 -9.15 -0.77 15.38
N LYS A 12 -9.47 -1.72 14.49
CA LYS A 12 -10.51 -2.76 14.70
C LYS A 12 -9.91 -4.12 15.01
N SER A 13 -8.71 -4.40 14.48
CA SER A 13 -7.97 -5.63 14.72
C SER A 13 -6.48 -5.32 14.84
N PHE A 14 -5.73 -6.23 15.46
CA PHE A 14 -4.28 -6.09 15.66
C PHE A 14 -3.54 -7.24 14.96
N ARG A 15 -3.81 -7.45 13.67
CA ARG A 15 -3.08 -8.48 12.90
C ARG A 15 -1.78 -7.88 12.37
N GLY A 16 -1.06 -8.66 11.56
CA GLY A 16 0.22 -8.24 10.98
C GLY A 16 0.14 -6.94 10.18
N ALA A 17 -0.90 -6.78 9.35
CA ALA A 17 -1.07 -5.58 8.52
C ALA A 17 -1.32 -4.32 9.36
N GLU A 18 -2.19 -4.39 10.37
CA GLU A 18 -2.52 -3.26 11.23
C GLU A 18 -1.35 -2.89 12.14
N THR A 19 -0.61 -3.89 12.63
CA THR A 19 0.63 -3.68 13.39
C THR A 19 1.68 -3.00 12.52
N TYR A 20 1.89 -3.47 11.29
CA TYR A 20 2.79 -2.85 10.32
C TYR A 20 2.43 -1.38 10.08
N VAL A 21 1.16 -1.08 9.80
CA VAL A 21 0.70 0.29 9.57
C VAL A 21 0.90 1.15 10.83
N ARG A 22 0.59 0.64 12.02
CA ARG A 22 0.79 1.37 13.28
C ARG A 22 2.26 1.73 13.50
N GLU A 23 3.16 0.75 13.41
CA GLU A 23 4.58 0.99 13.69
C GLU A 23 5.21 1.92 12.64
N LEU A 24 4.95 1.66 11.35
CA LEU A 24 5.51 2.46 10.27
C LEU A 24 4.95 3.89 10.27
N SER A 25 3.63 4.06 10.47
CA SER A 25 3.02 5.40 10.53
C SER A 25 3.51 6.20 11.73
N SER A 26 3.73 5.57 12.89
CA SER A 26 4.32 6.20 14.06
C SER A 26 5.75 6.65 13.78
N HIS A 27 6.56 5.78 13.17
CA HIS A 27 7.94 6.10 12.82
C HIS A 27 8.02 7.25 11.81
N LEU A 28 7.24 7.21 10.73
CA LEU A 28 7.20 8.27 9.71
C LEU A 28 6.72 9.61 10.28
N SER A 29 5.75 9.58 11.19
CA SER A 29 5.30 10.79 11.91
C SER A 29 6.41 11.39 12.76
N ARG A 30 7.22 10.58 13.45
CA ARG A 30 8.38 11.05 14.24
C ARG A 30 9.47 11.66 13.36
N LEU A 31 9.59 11.22 12.10
CA LEU A 31 10.47 11.83 11.10
C LEU A 31 9.91 13.13 10.50
N GLY A 32 8.77 13.63 10.99
CA GLY A 32 8.18 14.90 10.57
C GLY A 32 7.30 14.81 9.33
N HIS A 33 6.84 13.61 8.94
CA HIS A 33 5.88 13.46 7.85
C HIS A 33 4.44 13.58 8.35
N ASN A 34 3.55 14.12 7.51
CA ASN A 34 2.11 14.14 7.78
C ASN A 34 1.54 12.81 7.33
N VAL A 35 1.11 11.98 8.29
CA VAL A 35 0.61 10.63 8.02
C VAL A 35 -0.87 10.54 8.35
N LYS A 36 -1.68 10.09 7.39
CA LYS A 36 -3.11 9.81 7.57
C LYS A 36 -3.41 8.36 7.23
N ILE A 37 -4.37 7.77 7.92
CA ILE A 37 -4.75 6.36 7.72
C ILE A 37 -6.23 6.32 7.35
N TYR A 38 -6.55 5.64 6.26
CA TYR A 38 -7.89 5.51 5.72
C TYR A 38 -8.26 4.03 5.60
N PRO A 39 -9.52 3.66 5.85
CA PRO A 39 -9.93 2.27 5.69
C PRO A 39 -9.99 1.84 4.21
N HIS A 40 -10.37 2.74 3.31
CA HIS A 40 -10.60 2.48 1.88
C HIS A 40 -10.27 3.67 0.99
N ILE A 41 -10.15 3.43 -0.32
CA ILE A 41 -9.90 4.49 -1.30
C ILE A 41 -10.99 5.57 -1.32
N PHE A 42 -12.24 5.19 -1.06
CA PHE A 42 -13.40 6.09 -1.07
C PHE A 42 -13.59 6.87 0.24
N SER A 43 -12.69 6.72 1.21
CA SER A 43 -12.80 7.40 2.51
C SER A 43 -12.38 8.87 2.52
N GLY A 44 -12.42 9.53 1.36
CA GLY A 44 -12.05 10.94 1.23
C GLY A 44 -10.56 11.18 1.48
N ILE A 45 -9.69 10.50 0.73
CA ILE A 45 -8.25 10.70 0.83
C ILE A 45 -7.90 12.14 0.50
N ASP A 46 -7.01 12.72 1.30
CA ASP A 46 -6.47 14.05 1.09
C ASP A 46 -5.79 14.13 -0.30
N LYS A 47 -6.28 15.03 -1.15
CA LYS A 47 -5.78 15.24 -2.52
C LYS A 47 -4.33 15.73 -2.56
N SER A 48 -3.80 16.24 -1.43
CA SER A 48 -2.40 16.63 -1.29
C SER A 48 -1.47 15.46 -0.95
N THR A 49 -1.99 14.23 -0.84
CA THR A 49 -1.19 13.01 -0.60
C THR A 49 -0.19 12.80 -1.72
N GLN A 50 1.07 12.63 -1.36
CA GLN A 50 2.17 12.40 -2.30
C GLN A 50 2.52 10.91 -2.40
N ILE A 51 2.33 10.17 -1.31
CA ILE A 51 2.60 8.73 -1.21
C ILE A 51 1.38 8.03 -0.63
N LEU A 52 0.87 7.03 -1.34
CA LEU A 52 -0.22 6.16 -0.89
C LEU A 52 0.34 4.75 -0.69
N ILE A 53 0.28 4.25 0.55
CA ILE A 53 0.75 2.91 0.92
C ILE A 53 -0.47 2.02 1.18
N SER A 54 -0.70 1.01 0.36
CA SER A 54 -1.86 0.13 0.51
C SER A 54 -1.48 -1.22 1.09
N THR A 55 -2.01 -1.54 2.29
CA THR A 55 -2.02 -2.91 2.82
C THR A 55 -3.29 -3.67 2.46
N ASN A 56 -4.24 -2.99 1.81
CA ASN A 56 -5.43 -3.60 1.24
C ASN A 56 -5.08 -4.21 -0.13
N GLY A 57 -5.66 -5.36 -0.43
CA GLY A 57 -5.53 -6.02 -1.74
C GLY A 57 -6.78 -5.91 -2.61
N ARG A 58 -6.80 -6.67 -3.70
CA ARG A 58 -7.95 -6.82 -4.62
C ARG A 58 -8.34 -5.50 -5.28
N LEU A 59 -9.63 -5.22 -5.41
CA LEU A 59 -10.16 -4.03 -6.07
C LEU A 59 -9.67 -2.71 -5.44
N ASP A 60 -9.41 -2.70 -4.12
CA ASP A 60 -8.95 -1.47 -3.46
C ASP A 60 -7.55 -1.06 -3.93
N ALA A 61 -6.67 -2.02 -4.23
CA ALA A 61 -5.35 -1.77 -4.80
C ALA A 61 -5.42 -1.25 -6.25
N ILE A 62 -6.36 -1.77 -7.05
CA ILE A 62 -6.59 -1.31 -8.42
C ILE A 62 -7.13 0.12 -8.42
N LEU A 63 -8.11 0.41 -7.57
CA LEU A 63 -8.68 1.75 -7.42
C LEU A 63 -7.65 2.73 -6.87
N ALA A 64 -6.77 2.29 -5.96
CA ALA A 64 -5.63 3.07 -5.49
C ALA A 64 -4.69 3.46 -6.62
N ARG A 65 -4.46 2.58 -7.61
CA ARG A 65 -3.66 2.93 -8.77
C ARG A 65 -4.28 4.08 -9.57
N PHE A 66 -5.57 3.98 -9.89
CA PHE A 66 -6.25 5.03 -10.65
C PHE A 66 -6.27 6.35 -9.88
N TRP A 67 -6.49 6.31 -8.56
CA TRP A 67 -6.42 7.48 -7.71
C TRP A 67 -5.04 8.13 -7.75
N CYS A 68 -3.97 7.33 -7.60
CA CYS A 68 -2.59 7.80 -7.68
C CYS A 68 -2.25 8.43 -9.04
N LEU A 69 -2.73 7.84 -10.14
CA LEU A 69 -2.56 8.41 -11.48
C LEU A 69 -3.26 9.78 -11.61
N PHE A 70 -4.48 9.91 -11.11
CA PHE A 70 -5.26 11.14 -11.20
C PHE A 70 -4.70 12.28 -10.33
N TYR A 71 -4.20 11.96 -9.14
CA TYR A 71 -3.66 12.94 -8.19
C TYR A 71 -2.13 13.03 -8.20
N HIS A 72 -1.46 12.41 -9.17
CA HIS A 72 0.00 12.38 -9.30
C HIS A 72 0.75 11.90 -8.03
N ALA A 73 0.12 11.00 -7.27
CA ALA A 73 0.72 10.37 -6.10
C ALA A 73 1.43 9.07 -6.47
N LYS A 74 2.37 8.64 -5.64
CA LYS A 74 3.07 7.35 -5.78
C LYS A 74 2.35 6.26 -5.01
N LEU A 75 2.09 5.13 -5.68
CA LEU A 75 1.49 3.95 -5.06
C LEU A 75 2.57 2.97 -4.61
N ILE A 76 2.58 2.65 -3.32
CA ILE A 76 3.44 1.61 -2.74
C ILE A 76 2.54 0.48 -2.22
N ILE A 77 2.84 -0.75 -2.62
CA ILE A 77 2.15 -1.94 -2.10
C ILE A 77 3.17 -2.88 -1.47
N PRO A 78 3.17 -3.02 -0.13
CA PRO A 78 3.92 -4.08 0.52
C PRO A 78 3.25 -5.45 0.34
N GLY A 79 4.09 -6.49 0.20
CA GLY A 79 3.66 -7.85 -0.10
C GLY A 79 3.22 -8.68 1.12
N GLN A 80 2.44 -8.13 2.07
CA GLN A 80 2.05 -8.90 3.26
C GLN A 80 1.10 -10.06 2.97
N SER A 81 0.42 -10.09 1.81
CA SER A 81 -0.44 -11.23 1.44
C SER A 81 0.35 -12.48 1.07
N GLY A 82 1.61 -12.31 0.67
CA GLY A 82 2.48 -13.39 0.20
C GLY A 82 2.15 -13.88 -1.21
N PRO A 83 3.05 -14.70 -1.80
CA PRO A 83 2.89 -15.24 -3.15
C PRO A 83 1.56 -15.97 -3.35
N GLY A 84 0.68 -15.37 -4.16
CA GLY A 84 -0.67 -15.88 -4.38
C GLY A 84 -1.47 -14.99 -5.32
N ILE A 85 -2.75 -15.32 -5.51
CA ILE A 85 -3.62 -14.55 -6.42
C ILE A 85 -3.81 -13.10 -5.96
N ASP A 86 -3.91 -12.87 -4.64
CA ASP A 86 -4.08 -11.53 -4.08
C ASP A 86 -2.86 -10.64 -4.36
N ASP A 87 -1.62 -11.14 -4.17
CA ASP A 87 -0.40 -10.39 -4.55
C ASP A 87 -0.21 -10.28 -6.08
N ARG A 88 -0.71 -11.23 -6.88
CA ARG A 88 -0.70 -11.07 -8.35
C ARG A 88 -1.55 -9.88 -8.78
N TRP A 89 -2.74 -9.70 -8.19
CA TRP A 89 -3.56 -8.53 -8.44
C TRP A 89 -2.86 -7.24 -8.02
N ASN A 90 -2.16 -7.25 -6.88
CA ASN A 90 -1.36 -6.12 -6.43
C ASN A 90 -0.20 -5.79 -7.38
N LEU A 91 0.42 -6.79 -8.00
CA LEU A 91 1.46 -6.56 -9.00
C LEU A 91 0.89 -6.08 -10.33
N TRP A 92 -0.23 -6.66 -10.77
CA TRP A 92 -0.88 -6.32 -12.05
C TRP A 92 -1.62 -4.97 -12.02
N CYS A 93 -1.79 -4.34 -10.86
CA CYS A 93 -2.20 -2.94 -10.81
C CYS A 93 -1.03 -1.95 -11.04
N PHE A 94 0.19 -2.45 -11.30
CA PHE A 94 1.37 -1.64 -11.61
C PHE A 94 1.63 -0.54 -10.56
N PRO A 95 1.86 -0.89 -9.27
CA PRO A 95 2.28 0.08 -8.28
C PRO A 95 3.61 0.71 -8.68
N ASP A 96 3.89 1.93 -8.22
CA ASP A 96 5.20 2.55 -8.43
C ASP A 96 6.30 1.79 -7.66
N THR A 97 5.94 1.10 -6.58
CA THR A 97 6.85 0.21 -5.84
C THR A 97 6.07 -0.94 -5.21
N PHE A 98 6.52 -2.16 -5.46
CA PHE A 98 6.11 -3.32 -4.67
C PHE A 98 7.20 -3.69 -3.68
N VAL A 99 6.87 -3.79 -2.39
CA VAL A 99 7.86 -4.13 -1.34
C VAL A 99 7.75 -5.60 -1.03
N ALA A 100 8.61 -6.41 -1.66
CA ALA A 100 8.77 -7.81 -1.33
C ALA A 100 9.41 -7.95 0.07
N LEU A 101 8.88 -8.86 0.90
CA LEU A 101 9.35 -9.11 2.26
C LEU A 101 10.49 -10.14 2.32
N THR A 102 10.70 -10.88 1.24
CA THR A 102 11.75 -11.90 1.11
C THR A 102 12.26 -11.93 -0.33
N ASP A 103 13.49 -12.42 -0.51
CA ASP A 103 14.05 -12.63 -1.85
C ASP A 103 13.20 -13.62 -2.67
N PHE A 104 12.67 -14.66 -2.03
CA PHE A 104 11.75 -15.60 -2.68
C PHE A 104 10.53 -14.88 -3.28
N GLN A 105 9.90 -13.98 -2.51
CA GLN A 105 8.78 -13.18 -2.99
C GLN A 105 9.20 -12.20 -4.08
N LEU A 106 10.38 -11.60 -3.99
CA LEU A 106 10.92 -10.73 -5.04
C LEU A 106 11.08 -11.49 -6.37
N TYR A 107 11.70 -12.66 -6.35
CA TYR A 107 11.87 -13.48 -7.55
C TYR A 107 10.52 -13.95 -8.12
N TRP A 108 9.57 -14.29 -7.25
CA TRP A 108 8.22 -14.64 -7.67
C TRP A 108 7.47 -13.44 -8.28
N ALA A 109 7.59 -12.26 -7.67
CA ALA A 109 6.93 -11.04 -8.11
C ALA A 109 7.43 -10.62 -9.50
N ARG A 110 8.76 -10.68 -9.74
CA ARG A 110 9.36 -10.40 -11.05
C ARG A 110 8.88 -11.34 -12.15
N LYS A 111 8.57 -12.60 -11.81
CA LYS A 111 7.95 -13.54 -12.76
C LYS A 111 6.50 -13.20 -13.05
N ALA A 112 5.76 -12.67 -12.08
CA ALA A 112 4.35 -12.32 -12.22
C ALA A 112 4.15 -10.97 -12.93
N ASN A 113 4.99 -9.98 -12.64
CA ASN A 113 5.06 -8.71 -13.34
C ASN A 113 6.53 -8.21 -13.37
N PRO A 114 7.23 -8.27 -14.52
CA PRO A 114 8.62 -7.84 -14.61
C PRO A 114 8.79 -6.30 -14.65
N PHE A 115 7.70 -5.54 -14.69
CA PHE A 115 7.71 -4.08 -14.81
C PHE A 115 7.59 -3.35 -13.46
N VAL A 116 7.54 -4.10 -12.36
CA VAL A 116 7.37 -3.60 -10.99
C VAL A 116 8.58 -3.95 -10.14
#